data_AF-A0AAE1VYQ8-F1
#
_entry.id   AF-A0AAE1VYQ8-F1
#
_cell.length_a   1.000
_cell.length_b   1.000
_cell.length_c   1.000
_cell.angle_alpha   90.00
_cell.angle_beta   90.00
_cell.angle_gamma   90.00
#
_symmetry.space_group_name_H-M   'P 1'
#
loop_
_entity.id
_entity.type
_entity.pdbx_description
1 polymer ?
#
loop_
_entity_poly.entity_id
_entity_poly.type
_entity_poly.pdbx_seq_one_letter_code
_entity_poly.pdbx_strand_id
1 'polypeptide(L)'
;MSYEYMFMKMVIPGPSNPKRLINVYLEPLIEELLQLWHLGVRTYDHATDRAFMMRAALMWTVNDLPTYGMAFGWSTAGVMRCPICMDDTRAFHLQLEFLTLAPNLSGNLRSNTIAPSLLAPT
;
A
#
# COMPACT_ATOMS: atom_id res chain seq x y z
N MET A 1 11.32 21.63 -19.72
CA MET A 1 10.99 20.72 -18.61
C MET A 1 9.54 20.93 -18.28
N SER A 2 8.67 19.99 -18.66
CA SER A 2 7.27 20.00 -18.24
C SER A 2 7.20 19.69 -16.75
N TYR A 3 6.45 20.48 -16.01
CA TYR A 3 6.12 20.15 -14.62
C TYR A 3 5.19 18.94 -14.64
N GLU A 4 5.74 17.75 -14.39
CA GLU A 4 4.91 16.61 -14.03
C GLU A 4 4.27 16.93 -12.68
N TYR A 5 2.93 16.97 -12.64
CA TYR A 5 2.16 17.28 -11.43
C TYR A 5 2.32 16.16 -10.40
N MET A 6 3.41 16.19 -9.65
CA MET A 6 3.71 15.23 -8.61
C MET A 6 3.02 15.68 -7.31
N PHE A 7 1.89 15.06 -6.96
CA PHE A 7 1.22 15.30 -5.69
C PHE A 7 1.83 14.41 -4.60
N MET A 8 2.63 15.01 -3.72
CA MET A 8 3.20 14.33 -2.55
C MET A 8 2.26 14.53 -1.35
N LYS A 9 1.72 13.44 -0.81
CA LYS A 9 0.96 13.45 0.45
C LYS A 9 1.81 12.77 1.54
N MET A 10 2.14 13.51 2.59
CA MET A 10 2.86 12.99 3.77
C MET A 10 1.87 12.83 4.93
N VAL A 11 1.75 11.61 5.46
CA VAL A 11 0.98 11.35 6.68
C VAL A 11 1.96 11.31 7.86
N ILE A 12 1.90 12.31 8.73
CA ILE A 12 2.72 12.35 9.95
C ILE A 12 1.97 11.59 11.05
N PRO A 13 2.46 10.41 11.48
CA PRO A 13 1.78 9.63 12.49
C PRO A 13 1.89 10.32 13.85
N GLY A 14 0.75 10.74 14.42
CA GLY A 14 0.69 11.20 15.81
C GLY A 14 0.84 10.04 16.82
N PRO A 15 0.90 10.33 18.14
CA PRO A 15 0.98 9.30 19.19
C PRO A 15 -0.15 8.27 19.12
N SER A 16 -1.33 8.71 18.70
CA SER A 16 -2.52 7.89 18.49
C SER A 16 -2.69 7.48 17.02
N ASN A 17 -1.59 7.35 16.26
CA ASN A 17 -1.66 6.99 14.85
C ASN A 17 -2.39 5.65 14.70
N PRO A 18 -3.53 5.62 14.00
CA PRO A 18 -4.17 4.38 13.65
C PRO A 18 -3.38 3.76 12.48
N LYS A 19 -2.23 3.15 12.78
CA LYS A 19 -1.37 2.41 11.83
C LYS A 19 -2.17 1.44 10.95
N ARG A 20 -3.32 0.99 11.46
CA ARG A 20 -4.22 0.00 10.86
C ARG A 20 -5.41 0.59 10.10
N LEU A 21 -5.65 1.91 10.17
CA LEU A 21 -6.81 2.56 9.55
C LEU A 21 -6.42 3.49 8.39
N ILE A 22 -5.18 3.44 7.90
CA ILE A 22 -4.77 4.27 6.76
C ILE A 22 -5.68 4.06 5.54
N ASN A 23 -6.17 2.84 5.36
CA ASN A 23 -7.15 2.48 4.32
C ASN A 23 -8.46 3.28 4.43
N VAL A 24 -8.93 3.62 5.63
CA VAL A 24 -10.14 4.46 5.83
C VAL A 24 -9.92 5.87 5.29
N TYR A 25 -8.70 6.41 5.44
CA TYR A 25 -8.37 7.72 4.88
C TYR A 25 -8.14 7.70 3.37
N LEU A 26 -7.80 6.53 2.81
CA LEU A 26 -7.59 6.36 1.37
C LEU A 26 -8.89 6.03 0.62
N GLU A 27 -9.94 5.58 1.30
CA GLU A 27 -11.22 5.22 0.69
C GLU A 27 -11.81 6.34 -0.18
N PRO A 28 -11.91 7.61 0.28
CA PRO A 28 -12.40 8.70 -0.58
C PRO A 28 -11.53 8.93 -1.82
N LEU A 29 -10.21 8.79 -1.68
CA LEU A 29 -9.28 8.93 -2.81
C LEU A 29 -9.48 7.80 -3.84
N ILE A 30 -9.72 6.58 -3.37
CA ILE A 30 -10.00 5.43 -4.24
C ILE A 30 -11.30 5.65 -5.00
N GLU A 31 -12.35 6.13 -4.33
CA GLU A 31 -13.63 6.47 -4.96
C GLU A 31 -13.47 7.55 -6.04
N GLU A 32 -12.74 8.64 -5.75
CA GLU A 32 -12.45 9.69 -6.72
C GLU A 32 -11.66 9.16 -7.92
N LEU A 33 -10.64 8.31 -7.70
CA LEU A 33 -9.86 7.70 -8.77
C LEU A 33 -10.70 6.77 -9.64
N LEU A 34 -11.59 5.98 -9.04
CA LEU A 34 -12.53 5.12 -9.77
C LEU A 34 -13.52 5.96 -10.59
N GLN A 35 -14.04 7.05 -10.03
CA GLN A 35 -14.90 7.99 -10.76
C GLN A 35 -14.16 8.61 -11.94
N LEU A 36 -12.92 9.09 -11.75
CA LEU A 36 -12.08 9.65 -12.80
C LEU A 36 -11.77 8.62 -13.88
N TRP A 37 -11.53 7.35 -13.52
CA TRP A 37 -11.22 6.30 -14.49
C TRP A 37 -12.44 5.87 -15.30
N HIS A 38 -13.59 5.62 -14.66
CA HIS A 38 -14.77 5.04 -15.31
C HIS A 38 -15.69 6.08 -15.96
N LEU A 39 -16.00 7.17 -15.25
CA LEU A 39 -16.93 8.21 -15.72
C LEU A 39 -16.17 9.40 -16.32
N GLY A 40 -15.06 9.78 -15.68
CA GLY A 40 -14.39 11.04 -15.91
C GLY A 40 -15.13 12.21 -15.25
N VAL A 41 -14.46 13.36 -15.19
CA VAL A 41 -15.01 14.61 -14.64
C VAL A 41 -14.86 15.72 -15.68
N ARG A 42 -15.88 16.56 -15.83
CA ARG A 42 -15.81 17.73 -16.72
C ARG A 42 -14.89 18.78 -16.11
N THR A 43 -13.73 18.96 -16.72
CA THR A 43 -12.68 19.87 -16.24
C THR A 43 -12.45 20.96 -17.27
N TYR A 44 -12.24 22.19 -16.79
CA TYR A 44 -11.88 23.31 -17.64
C TYR A 44 -10.36 23.41 -17.76
N ASP A 45 -9.86 23.39 -18.99
CA ASP A 45 -8.46 23.63 -19.30
C ASP A 45 -8.23 25.12 -19.60
N HIS A 46 -7.47 25.78 -18.72
CA HIS A 46 -7.11 27.18 -18.88
C HIS A 46 -6.18 27.42 -20.07
N ALA A 47 -5.35 26.45 -20.46
CA ALA A 47 -4.42 26.62 -21.58
C ALA A 47 -5.14 26.67 -22.93
N THR A 48 -6.25 25.93 -23.06
CA THR A 48 -7.04 25.85 -24.30
C THR A 48 -8.38 26.59 -24.23
N ASP A 49 -8.72 27.18 -23.08
CA ASP A 49 -9.99 27.86 -22.79
C ASP A 49 -11.21 26.99 -23.12
N ARG A 50 -11.12 25.69 -22.80
CA ARG A 50 -12.14 24.69 -23.16
C ARG A 50 -12.39 23.72 -22.02
N ALA A 51 -13.65 23.30 -21.91
CA ALA A 51 -14.00 22.18 -21.07
C ALA A 51 -13.76 20.85 -21.81
N PHE A 52 -13.14 19.89 -21.14
CA PHE A 52 -12.95 18.53 -21.63
C PHE A 52 -13.35 17.51 -20.56
N MET A 53 -13.53 16.25 -20.98
CA MET A 53 -13.77 15.16 -20.03
C MET A 53 -12.41 14.62 -19.56
N MET A 54 -12.04 14.93 -18.33
CA MET A 54 -10.79 14.48 -17.74
C MET A 54 -10.96 13.06 -17.18
N ARG A 55 -10.02 12.18 -17.54
CA ARG A 55 -9.85 10.87 -16.94
C ARG A 55 -8.44 10.76 -16.38
N ALA A 56 -8.30 10.07 -15.26
CA ALA A 56 -7.02 9.88 -14.60
C ALA A 56 -6.88 8.43 -14.12
N ALA A 57 -5.64 7.96 -14.05
CA ALA A 57 -5.29 6.65 -13.52
C ALA A 57 -4.10 6.79 -12.57
N LEU A 58 -4.08 5.97 -11.52
CA LEU A 58 -2.94 5.85 -10.63
C LEU A 58 -2.02 4.74 -11.17
N MET A 59 -0.79 5.10 -11.56
CA MET A 59 0.17 4.11 -12.09
C MET A 59 0.94 3.40 -10.97
N TRP A 60 1.59 4.16 -10.09
CA TRP A 60 2.34 3.61 -8.96
C TRP A 60 2.36 4.59 -7.78
N THR A 61 2.59 4.04 -6.58
CA THR A 61 2.82 4.83 -5.36
C THR A 61 4.25 4.61 -4.89
N VAL A 62 4.91 5.68 -4.46
CA VAL A 62 6.25 5.60 -3.84
C VAL A 62 6.06 5.57 -2.34
N ASN A 63 6.37 4.44 -1.72
CA ASN A 63 6.16 4.21 -0.29
C ASN A 63 7.46 3.74 0.34
N ASP A 64 7.71 4.15 1.58
CA ASP A 64 8.71 3.48 2.41
C ASP A 64 8.16 2.13 2.92
N LEU A 65 9.05 1.28 3.47
CA LEU A 65 8.65 -0.05 3.95
C LEU A 65 7.50 0.01 4.98
N PRO A 66 7.54 0.87 6.02
CA PRO A 66 6.43 0.99 6.98
C PRO A 66 5.10 1.34 6.32
N THR A 67 5.07 2.33 5.43
CA THR A 67 3.83 2.71 4.71
C THR A 67 3.36 1.59 3.81
N TYR A 68 4.28 0.86 3.17
CA TYR A 68 3.94 -0.29 2.35
C TYR A 68 3.21 -1.38 3.15
N GLY A 69 3.66 -1.64 4.39
CA GLY A 69 2.97 -2.55 5.29
C GLY A 69 1.61 -2.04 5.77
N MET A 70 1.50 -0.74 6.06
CA MET A 70 0.24 -0.15 6.54
C MET A 70 -0.82 -0.06 5.43
N ALA A 71 -0.44 0.36 4.22
CA ALA A 71 -1.35 0.62 3.11
C ALA A 71 -1.73 -0.64 2.32
N PHE A 72 -0.79 -1.58 2.15
CA PHE A 72 -0.98 -2.78 1.32
C PHE A 72 -1.05 -4.08 2.14
N GLY A 73 -0.97 -4.00 3.47
CA GLY A 73 -0.99 -5.18 4.34
C GLY A 73 0.27 -6.05 4.23
N TRP A 74 1.36 -5.51 3.69
CA TRP A 74 2.60 -6.26 3.51
C TRP A 74 3.34 -6.50 4.83
N SER A 75 4.00 -7.65 4.97
CA SER A 75 4.86 -7.90 6.12
C SER A 75 6.14 -7.06 6.02
N THR A 76 6.37 -6.16 6.98
CA THR A 76 7.60 -5.35 7.02
C THR A 76 8.69 -5.97 7.90
N ALA A 77 8.42 -7.16 8.45
CA ALA A 77 9.30 -7.89 9.33
C ALA A 77 9.41 -9.38 8.92
N GLY A 78 10.45 -10.04 9.44
CA GLY A 78 10.71 -11.46 9.19
C GLY A 78 11.15 -11.75 7.76
N VAL A 79 10.91 -12.98 7.32
CA VAL A 79 11.37 -13.52 6.04
C VAL A 79 10.71 -12.81 4.85
N MET A 80 9.42 -12.46 4.96
CA MET A 80 8.66 -11.82 3.88
C MET A 80 8.83 -10.29 3.81
N ARG A 81 9.90 -9.73 4.38
CA ARG A 81 10.11 -8.27 4.42
C ARG A 81 10.26 -7.66 3.03
N CYS A 82 10.86 -8.38 2.10
CA CYS A 82 11.11 -7.89 0.76
C CYS A 82 9.90 -8.19 -0.15
N PRO A 83 9.21 -7.17 -0.70
CA PRO A 83 8.08 -7.39 -1.59
C PRO A 83 8.48 -7.97 -2.95
N ILE A 84 9.75 -7.86 -3.33
CA ILE A 84 10.27 -8.37 -4.60
C ILE A 84 10.65 -9.84 -4.47
N CYS A 85 11.41 -10.18 -3.42
CA CYS A 85 11.92 -11.52 -3.20
C CYS A 85 10.90 -12.44 -2.52
N MET A 86 9.94 -11.87 -1.78
CA MET A 86 8.94 -12.62 -1.02
C MET A 86 9.58 -13.65 -0.06
N ASP A 87 9.33 -14.94 -0.28
CA ASP A 87 9.92 -16.06 0.46
C ASP A 87 11.27 -16.53 -0.10
N ASP A 88 11.66 -16.11 -1.30
CA ASP A 88 12.98 -16.35 -1.89
C ASP A 88 14.04 -15.38 -1.32
N THR A 89 14.16 -15.38 0.01
CA THR A 89 15.20 -14.64 0.72
C THR A 89 16.03 -15.59 1.56
N ARG A 90 17.31 -15.26 1.76
CA ARG A 90 18.18 -15.95 2.72
C ARG A 90 17.92 -15.54 4.17
N ALA A 91 16.75 -14.96 4.46
CA ALA A 91 16.39 -14.54 5.80
C ALA A 91 16.09 -15.77 6.66
N PHE A 92 16.54 -15.73 7.91
CA PHE A 92 16.29 -16.77 8.90
C PHE A 92 15.91 -16.12 10.23
N HIS A 93 15.15 -16.85 11.04
CA HIS A 93 14.82 -16.40 12.38
C HIS A 93 16.02 -16.65 13.30
N LEU A 94 16.46 -15.60 14.01
CA LEU A 94 17.41 -15.76 15.10
C LEU A 94 16.69 -16.46 16.27
N GLN A 95 17.14 -17.66 16.63
CA GLN A 95 16.71 -18.32 17.85
C GLN A 95 17.40 -17.62 19.03
N LEU A 96 16.64 -16.77 19.74
CA LEU A 96 17.08 -16.23 21.03
C LEU A 96 16.80 -17.27 22.12
N GLU A 97 17.82 -18.03 22.51
CA GLU A 97 17.78 -18.99 23.63
C GLU A 97 17.72 -18.30 25.02
N PHE A 98 16.76 -17.40 25.23
CA PHE A 98 16.54 -16.77 26.55
C PHE A 98 15.09 -16.77 27.05
N LEU A 99 14.18 -17.52 26.42
CA LEU A 99 12.78 -17.64 26.86
C LEU A 99 12.27 -19.09 26.91
N THR A 100 13.12 -20.06 27.27
CA THR A 100 12.77 -21.48 27.48
C THR A 100 11.88 -21.75 28.71
N LEU A 101 10.95 -20.84 29.05
CA LEU A 101 9.95 -21.05 30.09
C LEU A 101 8.49 -20.99 29.61
N ALA A 102 8.22 -20.95 28.30
CA ALA A 102 6.84 -21.08 27.79
C ALA A 102 6.74 -22.11 26.64
N PRO A 103 6.65 -23.42 26.93
CA PRO A 103 6.69 -24.47 25.92
C PRO A 103 5.37 -24.72 25.17
N ASN A 104 4.38 -23.83 25.21
CA ASN A 104 3.03 -24.13 24.68
C ASN A 104 2.37 -22.99 23.90
N LEU A 105 3.02 -22.51 22.84
CA LEU A 105 2.34 -21.83 21.73
C LEU A 105 2.77 -22.45 20.40
N SER A 106 2.74 -23.78 20.31
CA SER A 106 2.56 -24.49 19.04
C SER A 106 1.09 -24.35 18.63
N GLY A 107 0.73 -23.14 18.20
CA GLY A 107 -0.59 -22.80 17.70
C GLY A 107 -0.43 -22.13 16.35
N ASN A 108 -0.63 -22.93 15.29
CA ASN A 108 -0.90 -22.53 13.90
C ASN A 108 -0.94 -21.01 13.62
N LEU A 109 0.14 -20.48 13.04
CA LEU A 109 0.10 -19.25 12.22
C LEU A 109 0.15 -19.58 10.72
N ARG A 110 -0.35 -20.77 10.34
CA ARG A 110 -0.77 -21.07 8.97
C ARG A 110 -2.23 -20.62 8.78
N SER A 111 -2.46 -19.32 8.68
CA SER A 111 -3.55 -18.74 7.87
C SER A 111 -3.56 -17.23 8.06
N ASN A 112 -2.85 -16.51 7.20
CA ASN A 112 -3.32 -15.23 6.67
C ASN A 112 -2.66 -15.03 5.31
N THR A 113 -2.78 -16.07 4.48
CA THR A 113 -2.56 -15.97 3.03
C THR A 113 -3.87 -15.45 2.46
N ILE A 114 -4.02 -14.13 2.38
CA ILE A 114 -4.81 -13.58 1.28
C ILE A 114 -3.88 -13.71 0.09
N ALA A 115 -4.16 -14.68 -0.79
CA ALA A 115 -3.45 -14.80 -2.04
C ALA A 115 -3.57 -13.44 -2.79
N PRO A 116 -2.48 -12.86 -3.30
CA PRO A 116 -2.57 -11.76 -4.26
C PRO A 116 -2.97 -12.33 -5.63
N SER A 117 -4.06 -13.09 -5.69
CA SER A 117 -4.70 -13.45 -6.95
C SER A 117 -5.62 -12.30 -7.32
N LEU A 118 -5.07 -11.22 -7.88
CA LEU A 118 -5.77 -10.22 -8.73
C LEU A 118 -4.84 -9.17 -9.37
N LEU A 119 -3.51 -9.40 -9.44
CA LEU A 119 -2.64 -8.67 -10.36
C LEU A 119 -2.06 -9.61 -11.42
N ALA A 120 -2.90 -9.99 -12.38
CA ALA A 120 -2.44 -10.38 -13.70
C ALA A 120 -3.21 -9.51 -14.70
N PRO A 121 -2.56 -8.56 -15.40
CA PRO A 121 -3.20 -7.88 -16.51
C PRO A 121 -3.34 -8.87 -17.67
N THR A 122 -4.55 -8.96 -18.23
CA THR A 122 -4.78 -9.45 -19.59
C THR A 122 -4.09 -8.58 -20.62
#